data_AF-A0A653ZAL2-F1
#
_entry.id   AF-A0A653ZAL2-F1
#
_cell.length_a   1.000
_cell.length_b   1.000
_cell.length_c   1.000
_cell.angle_alpha   90.00
_cell.angle_beta   90.00
_cell.angle_gamma   90.00
#
_symmetry.space_group_name_H-M   'P 1'
#
loop_
_entity.id
_entity.type
_entity.pdbx_description
1 polymer ?
#
loop_
_entity_poly.entity_id
_entity_poly.type
_entity_poly.pdbx_seq_one_letter_code
_entity_poly.pdbx_strand_id
1 'polypeptide(L)'
;MSTEHLAYVLRLADNALILGQRNAEWCSHGPALEEDIALANISLDLIGQARLLYSHAATLDGELNGVTRTEDDYAYFRTEREFANYTLVELPHFGPLAGTARTERDYAVTIVRNFLYSAFMAHVWTALQASSDAQLAAIAAKSIKETRYHVHHARDWLVRFGDGTEESHRRAQAALDYLMPYTREFFHADAVERAVAEAGIAPLASDLEPEWRDDVQSALDEATLQAPAEVKHVSTGKLGEHSEHMGYLLAEMQSLARQHPGASW
;
A
#
# COMPACT_ATOMS: atom_id res chain seq x y z
N MET A 1 -10.03 15.75 -17.96
CA MET A 1 -10.15 14.62 -17.02
C MET A 1 -10.50 13.38 -17.82
N SER A 2 -9.84 12.25 -17.55
CA SER A 2 -10.01 11.00 -18.29
C SER A 2 -10.29 9.84 -17.33
N THR A 3 -10.73 8.71 -17.87
CA THR A 3 -10.94 7.47 -17.10
C THR A 3 -9.65 7.01 -16.43
N GLU A 4 -8.49 7.20 -17.07
CA GLU A 4 -7.18 6.87 -16.54
C GLU A 4 -6.81 7.74 -15.32
N HIS A 5 -7.20 9.02 -15.33
CA HIS A 5 -7.01 9.88 -14.17
C HIS A 5 -7.78 9.37 -12.94
N LEU A 6 -9.07 9.06 -13.11
CA LEU A 6 -9.89 8.48 -12.05
C LEU A 6 -9.30 7.15 -11.55
N ALA A 7 -8.93 6.26 -12.48
CA ALA A 7 -8.33 4.96 -12.15
C ALA A 7 -7.02 5.11 -11.36
N TYR A 8 -6.18 6.09 -11.70
CA TYR A 8 -4.94 6.36 -10.97
C TYR A 8 -5.20 6.81 -9.52
N VAL A 9 -6.14 7.74 -9.31
CA VAL A 9 -6.51 8.17 -7.96
C VAL A 9 -7.09 7.01 -7.15
N LEU A 10 -7.91 6.15 -7.76
CA LEU A 10 -8.44 4.94 -7.11
C LEU A 10 -7.32 3.96 -6.72
N ARG A 11 -6.30 3.75 -7.55
CA ARG A 11 -5.14 2.90 -7.19
C ARG A 11 -4.43 3.39 -5.93
N LEU A 12 -4.20 4.70 -5.83
CA LEU A 12 -3.60 5.31 -4.63
C LEU A 12 -4.49 5.10 -3.40
N ALA A 13 -5.81 5.28 -3.57
CA ALA A 13 -6.78 5.10 -2.49
C ALA A 13 -6.85 3.64 -2.01
N ASP A 14 -6.88 2.70 -2.97
CA ASP A 14 -6.95 1.26 -2.72
C ASP A 14 -5.71 0.78 -1.98
N ASN A 15 -4.53 1.22 -2.41
CA ASN A 15 -3.26 0.91 -1.73
C ASN A 15 -3.31 1.34 -0.25
N ALA A 16 -3.75 2.56 0.01
CA ALA A 16 -3.83 3.11 1.36
C ALA A 16 -4.91 2.39 2.21
N LEU A 17 -6.10 2.15 1.66
CA LEU A 17 -7.18 1.45 2.37
C LEU A 17 -6.76 0.03 2.76
N ILE A 18 -6.22 -0.72 1.81
CA ILE A 18 -5.89 -2.14 1.99
C ILE A 18 -4.72 -2.31 2.95
N LEU A 19 -3.65 -1.51 2.83
CA LEU A 19 -2.56 -1.55 3.80
C LEU A 19 -3.01 -1.09 5.19
N GLY A 20 -3.86 -0.06 5.25
CA GLY A 20 -4.46 0.42 6.50
C GLY A 20 -5.25 -0.68 7.19
N GLN A 21 -6.10 -1.39 6.45
CA GLN A 21 -6.88 -2.52 6.95
C GLN A 21 -5.97 -3.66 7.42
N ARG A 22 -4.96 -4.04 6.63
CA ARG A 22 -3.99 -5.07 7.04
C ARG A 22 -3.32 -4.67 8.35
N ASN A 23 -2.79 -3.47 8.45
CA ASN A 23 -2.10 -3.01 9.65
C ASN A 23 -3.04 -2.93 10.87
N ALA A 24 -4.33 -2.61 10.68
CA ALA A 24 -5.31 -2.59 11.75
C ALA A 24 -5.53 -3.96 12.40
N GLU A 25 -5.31 -5.07 11.68
CA GLU A 25 -5.42 -6.42 12.24
C GLU A 25 -4.50 -6.61 13.45
N TRP A 26 -3.36 -5.90 13.51
CA TRP A 26 -2.42 -5.95 14.63
C TRP A 26 -2.95 -5.34 15.92
N CYS A 27 -4.01 -4.54 15.89
CA CYS A 27 -4.56 -3.90 17.09
C CYS A 27 -4.75 -4.94 18.22
N SER A 28 -4.10 -4.72 19.36
CA SER A 28 -4.05 -5.61 20.55
C SER A 28 -3.29 -6.93 20.39
N HIS A 29 -2.47 -7.04 19.34
CA HIS A 29 -1.67 -8.22 19.02
C HIS A 29 -0.20 -7.86 18.73
N GLY A 30 0.18 -6.58 18.82
CA GLY A 30 1.54 -6.11 18.59
C GLY A 30 2.54 -6.74 19.57
N PRO A 31 3.83 -6.84 19.17
CA PRO A 31 4.86 -7.46 20.01
C PRO A 31 5.16 -6.65 21.28
N ALA A 32 4.79 -5.37 21.31
CA ALA A 32 4.85 -4.48 22.46
C ALA A 32 3.72 -3.44 22.35
N LEU A 33 3.34 -2.81 23.46
CA LEU A 33 2.27 -1.80 23.50
C LEU A 33 2.59 -0.59 22.62
N GLU A 34 3.85 -0.17 22.61
CA GLU A 34 4.35 0.92 21.78
C GLU A 34 4.17 0.60 20.30
N GLU A 35 4.38 -0.66 19.90
CA GLU A 35 4.24 -1.12 18.52
C GLU A 35 2.78 -1.29 18.11
N ASP A 36 1.91 -1.69 19.03
CA ASP A 36 0.46 -1.64 18.84
C ASP A 36 0.00 -0.20 18.53
N ILE A 37 0.46 0.78 19.33
CA ILE A 37 0.12 2.19 19.14
C ILE A 37 0.69 2.72 17.83
N ALA A 38 1.94 2.37 17.50
CA ALA A 38 2.59 2.82 16.28
C ALA A 38 1.86 2.30 15.03
N LEU A 39 1.55 0.99 14.97
CA LEU A 39 0.80 0.43 13.84
C LEU A 39 -0.63 0.94 13.75
N ALA A 40 -1.30 1.18 14.88
CA ALA A 40 -2.61 1.81 14.89
C ALA A 40 -2.58 3.24 14.32
N ASN A 41 -1.55 4.02 14.65
CA ASN A 41 -1.36 5.37 14.09
C ASN A 41 -1.06 5.32 12.59
N ILE A 42 -0.17 4.43 12.14
CA ILE A 42 0.13 4.24 10.72
C ILE A 42 -1.13 3.81 9.95
N SER A 43 -1.93 2.90 10.52
CA SER A 43 -3.21 2.48 9.95
C SER A 43 -4.17 3.67 9.85
N LEU A 44 -4.30 4.48 10.90
CA LEU A 44 -5.14 5.67 10.90
C LEU A 44 -4.74 6.69 9.84
N ASP A 45 -3.44 6.94 9.67
CA ASP A 45 -2.92 7.82 8.61
C ASP A 45 -3.31 7.29 7.22
N LEU A 46 -3.07 6.00 6.97
CA LEU A 46 -3.39 5.34 5.70
C LEU A 46 -4.89 5.38 5.39
N ILE A 47 -5.75 5.13 6.38
CA ILE A 47 -7.20 5.30 6.22
C ILE A 47 -7.55 6.76 5.93
N GLY A 48 -6.91 7.72 6.62
CA GLY A 48 -7.07 9.15 6.35
C GLY A 48 -6.68 9.53 4.91
N GLN A 49 -5.61 8.97 4.38
CA GLN A 49 -5.18 9.16 2.98
C GLN A 49 -6.21 8.56 2.01
N ALA A 50 -6.66 7.33 2.25
CA ALA A 50 -7.67 6.66 1.43
C ALA A 50 -8.97 7.49 1.34
N ARG A 51 -9.44 8.04 2.46
CA ARG A 51 -10.63 8.90 2.51
C ARG A 51 -10.51 10.15 1.64
N LEU A 52 -9.37 10.85 1.75
CA LEU A 52 -9.10 12.02 0.92
C LEU A 52 -9.07 11.67 -0.58
N LEU A 53 -8.45 10.54 -0.93
CA LEU A 53 -8.32 10.08 -2.30
C LEU A 53 -9.66 9.59 -2.87
N TYR A 54 -10.47 8.84 -2.11
CA TYR A 54 -11.80 8.42 -2.56
C TYR A 54 -12.76 9.58 -2.68
N SER A 55 -12.70 10.55 -1.77
CA SER A 55 -13.49 11.78 -1.89
C SER A 55 -13.13 12.54 -3.17
N HIS A 56 -11.84 12.61 -3.52
CA HIS A 56 -11.40 13.17 -4.78
C HIS A 56 -11.85 12.34 -6.00
N ALA A 57 -11.72 11.02 -5.93
CA ALA A 57 -12.21 10.11 -6.97
C ALA A 57 -13.72 10.25 -7.19
N ALA A 58 -14.51 10.50 -6.14
CA ALA A 58 -15.94 10.78 -6.26
C ALA A 58 -16.21 12.09 -7.02
N THR A 59 -15.43 13.14 -6.77
CA THR A 59 -15.52 14.39 -7.56
C THR A 59 -15.16 14.14 -9.03
N LEU A 60 -14.05 13.43 -9.29
CA LEU A 60 -13.63 13.10 -10.65
C LEU A 60 -14.68 12.27 -11.41
N ASP A 61 -15.28 11.26 -10.76
CA ASP A 61 -16.32 10.40 -11.35
C ASP A 61 -17.63 11.17 -11.60
N GLY A 62 -18.00 12.08 -10.69
CA GLY A 62 -19.15 12.98 -10.87
C GLY A 62 -18.99 13.90 -12.08
N GLU A 63 -17.79 14.47 -12.26
CA GLU A 63 -17.48 15.34 -13.41
C GLU A 63 -17.35 14.56 -14.73
N LEU A 64 -16.82 13.33 -14.69
CA LEU A 64 -16.60 12.49 -15.88
C LEU A 64 -17.87 11.78 -16.35
N ASN A 65 -18.61 11.17 -15.42
CA ASN A 65 -19.71 10.23 -15.71
C ASN A 65 -21.07 10.70 -15.18
N GLY A 66 -21.13 11.82 -14.44
CA GLY A 66 -22.37 12.29 -13.82
C GLY A 66 -22.86 11.41 -12.65
N VAL A 67 -21.99 10.53 -12.14
CA VAL A 67 -22.32 9.60 -11.05
C VAL A 67 -21.94 10.24 -9.71
N THR A 68 -22.88 10.28 -8.78
CA THR A 68 -22.57 10.69 -7.40
C THR A 68 -22.18 9.45 -6.60
N ARG A 69 -20.93 9.39 -6.14
CA ARG A 69 -20.41 8.38 -5.21
C ARG A 69 -19.85 9.04 -3.96
N THR A 70 -19.63 8.26 -2.93
CA THR A 70 -18.97 8.63 -1.68
C THR A 70 -17.74 7.74 -1.46
N GLU A 71 -16.95 8.05 -0.42
CA GLU A 71 -15.83 7.19 -0.03
C GLU A 71 -16.28 5.77 0.34
N ASP A 72 -17.46 5.64 0.94
CA ASP A 72 -18.05 4.35 1.31
C ASP A 72 -18.47 3.51 0.10
N ASP A 73 -18.98 4.14 -0.97
CA ASP A 73 -19.28 3.46 -2.23
C ASP A 73 -18.04 2.76 -2.81
N TYR A 74 -16.90 3.45 -2.77
CA TYR A 74 -15.64 2.90 -3.21
C TYR A 74 -15.07 1.86 -2.23
N ALA A 75 -15.13 2.09 -0.93
CA ALA A 75 -14.53 1.17 0.04
C ALA A 75 -15.32 -0.15 0.18
N TYR A 76 -16.65 -0.09 0.25
CA TYR A 76 -17.45 -1.21 0.74
C TYR A 76 -18.27 -1.94 -0.34
N PHE A 77 -18.57 -1.27 -1.45
CA PHE A 77 -19.49 -1.81 -2.46
C PHE A 77 -18.83 -2.22 -3.77
N ARG A 78 -17.50 -2.06 -3.89
CA ARG A 78 -16.70 -2.68 -4.95
C ARG A 78 -16.37 -4.14 -4.65
N THR A 79 -16.42 -4.97 -5.67
CA THR A 79 -15.92 -6.34 -5.68
C THR A 79 -14.40 -6.37 -5.79
N GLU A 80 -13.79 -7.53 -5.50
CA GLU A 80 -12.34 -7.73 -5.60
C GLU A 80 -11.75 -7.30 -6.95
N ARG A 81 -12.44 -7.59 -8.06
CA ARG A 81 -11.99 -7.23 -9.42
C ARG A 81 -12.01 -5.72 -9.70
N GLU A 82 -12.70 -4.94 -8.88
CA GLU A 82 -12.81 -3.47 -9.00
C GLU A 82 -11.82 -2.73 -8.10
N PHE A 83 -11.09 -3.46 -7.24
CA PHE A 83 -9.93 -2.94 -6.51
C PHE A 83 -8.67 -3.00 -7.37
N ALA A 84 -7.79 -2.03 -7.19
CA ALA A 84 -6.56 -1.88 -7.95
C ALA A 84 -5.36 -1.55 -7.03
N ASN A 85 -5.35 -2.05 -5.79
CA ASN A 85 -4.17 -2.02 -4.94
C ASN A 85 -3.07 -2.96 -5.48
N TYR A 86 -1.81 -2.67 -5.17
CA TYR A 86 -0.70 -3.59 -5.40
C TYR A 86 -0.90 -4.88 -4.61
N THR A 87 -0.50 -6.01 -5.19
CA THR A 87 -0.61 -7.30 -4.50
C THR A 87 0.19 -7.31 -3.19
N LEU A 88 1.33 -6.60 -3.11
CA LEU A 88 2.14 -6.52 -1.89
C LEU A 88 1.32 -6.10 -0.65
N VAL A 89 0.45 -5.10 -0.78
CA VAL A 89 -0.22 -4.48 0.38
C VAL A 89 -1.35 -5.33 0.96
N GLU A 90 -1.87 -6.29 0.18
CA GLU A 90 -2.94 -7.18 0.63
C GLU A 90 -2.41 -8.46 1.27
N LEU A 91 -1.11 -8.73 1.21
CA LEU A 91 -0.53 -9.96 1.75
C LEU A 91 -0.68 -10.01 3.28
N PRO A 92 -0.93 -11.19 3.87
CA PRO A 92 -1.12 -11.34 5.30
C PRO A 92 0.19 -11.09 6.06
N HIS A 93 0.10 -11.02 7.39
CA HIS A 93 1.27 -10.82 8.26
C HIS A 93 2.12 -12.08 8.44
N PHE A 94 2.13 -13.02 7.51
CA PHE A 94 2.95 -14.23 7.58
C PHE A 94 3.51 -14.56 6.20
N GLY A 95 4.46 -15.50 6.16
CA GLY A 95 5.16 -15.89 4.92
C GLY A 95 4.26 -16.57 3.86
N PRO A 96 4.85 -17.20 2.82
CA PRO A 96 4.12 -17.73 1.68
C PRO A 96 3.33 -19.01 2.05
N LEU A 97 2.14 -18.83 2.59
CA LEU A 97 1.18 -19.90 2.87
C LEU A 97 -0.13 -19.64 2.13
N ALA A 98 -0.90 -20.70 1.89
CA ALA A 98 -2.21 -20.57 1.27
C ALA A 98 -3.12 -19.65 2.09
N GLY A 99 -4.07 -18.96 1.45
CA GLY A 99 -5.02 -18.03 2.07
C GLY A 99 -5.96 -18.68 3.08
N THR A 100 -6.09 -20.01 3.05
CA THR A 100 -6.81 -20.78 4.07
C THR A 100 -5.97 -21.11 5.29
N ALA A 101 -4.66 -20.89 5.26
CA ALA A 101 -3.77 -21.19 6.35
C ALA A 101 -4.01 -20.25 7.54
N ARG A 102 -3.94 -20.81 8.75
CA ARG A 102 -3.97 -20.07 10.01
C ARG A 102 -2.66 -20.30 10.71
N THR A 103 -1.89 -19.24 10.89
CA THR A 103 -0.59 -19.26 11.57
C THR A 103 -0.42 -17.99 12.38
N GLU A 104 0.54 -17.99 13.29
CA GLU A 104 0.91 -16.80 14.04
C GLU A 104 1.44 -15.71 13.11
N ARG A 105 1.14 -14.46 13.46
CA ARG A 105 1.63 -13.31 12.70
C ARG A 105 3.12 -13.12 12.95
N ASP A 106 3.82 -12.82 11.87
CA ASP A 106 5.22 -12.48 11.83
C ASP A 106 5.38 -10.96 11.66
N TYR A 107 5.86 -10.32 12.72
CA TYR A 107 6.07 -8.88 12.70
C TYR A 107 7.18 -8.46 11.71
N ALA A 108 8.14 -9.34 11.39
CA ALA A 108 9.14 -9.04 10.36
C ALA A 108 8.52 -8.93 8.96
N VAL A 109 7.49 -9.74 8.66
CA VAL A 109 6.72 -9.64 7.40
C VAL A 109 6.01 -8.29 7.32
N THR A 110 5.38 -7.85 8.41
CA THR A 110 4.74 -6.52 8.49
C THR A 110 5.73 -5.38 8.27
N ILE A 111 6.87 -5.42 8.96
CA ILE A 111 7.89 -4.37 8.87
C ILE A 111 8.50 -4.29 7.48
N VAL A 112 8.87 -5.43 6.88
CA VAL A 112 9.40 -5.46 5.51
C VAL A 112 8.36 -4.93 4.51
N ARG A 113 7.10 -5.37 4.60
CA ARG A 113 6.01 -4.87 3.73
C ARG A 113 5.87 -3.36 3.86
N ASN A 114 5.78 -2.86 5.09
CA ASN A 114 5.61 -1.43 5.36
C ASN A 114 6.83 -0.63 4.91
N PHE A 115 8.06 -1.12 5.07
CA PHE A 115 9.27 -0.45 4.61
C PHE A 115 9.29 -0.33 3.08
N LEU A 116 9.15 -1.45 2.37
CA LEU A 116 9.19 -1.47 0.89
C LEU A 116 8.13 -0.54 0.28
N TYR A 117 6.90 -0.59 0.80
CA TYR A 117 5.80 0.25 0.34
C TYR A 117 5.99 1.73 0.73
N SER A 118 6.30 2.04 2.00
CA SER A 118 6.41 3.43 2.45
C SER A 118 7.60 4.15 1.82
N ALA A 119 8.72 3.45 1.58
CA ALA A 119 9.86 4.00 0.84
C ALA A 119 9.44 4.41 -0.58
N PHE A 120 8.65 3.57 -1.25
CA PHE A 120 8.12 3.90 -2.59
C PHE A 120 7.14 5.08 -2.53
N MET A 121 6.20 5.04 -1.59
CA MET A 121 5.20 6.09 -1.45
C MET A 121 5.79 7.43 -1.03
N ALA A 122 6.93 7.47 -0.34
CA ALA A 122 7.63 8.72 -0.04
C ALA A 122 8.06 9.43 -1.34
N HIS A 123 8.54 8.70 -2.33
CA HIS A 123 8.89 9.22 -3.65
C HIS A 123 7.63 9.63 -4.43
N VAL A 124 6.61 8.78 -4.46
CA VAL A 124 5.33 9.07 -5.13
C VAL A 124 4.69 10.34 -4.57
N TRP A 125 4.51 10.45 -3.25
CA TRP A 125 3.93 11.64 -2.63
C TRP A 125 4.81 12.88 -2.82
N THR A 126 6.13 12.73 -2.84
CA THR A 126 7.02 13.85 -3.12
C THR A 126 6.78 14.38 -4.53
N ALA A 127 6.74 13.51 -5.54
CA ALA A 127 6.51 13.89 -6.93
C ALA A 127 5.09 14.44 -7.18
N LEU A 128 4.07 13.85 -6.56
CA LEU A 128 2.68 14.27 -6.72
C LEU A 128 2.39 15.68 -6.20
N GLN A 129 3.25 16.26 -5.35
CA GLN A 129 3.13 17.68 -4.97
C GLN A 129 3.26 18.63 -6.18
N ALA A 130 3.87 18.19 -7.27
CA ALA A 130 3.98 18.93 -8.52
C ALA A 130 2.91 18.54 -9.56
N SER A 131 1.89 17.75 -9.17
CA SER A 131 0.81 17.32 -10.05
C SER A 131 0.06 18.50 -10.66
N SER A 132 -0.35 18.35 -11.93
CA SER A 132 -1.30 19.28 -12.56
C SER A 132 -2.71 19.23 -11.94
N ASP A 133 -3.03 18.16 -11.19
CA ASP A 133 -4.23 18.10 -10.36
C ASP A 133 -3.95 18.74 -9.00
N ALA A 134 -4.51 19.93 -8.79
CA ALA A 134 -4.31 20.71 -7.57
C ALA A 134 -4.83 20.01 -6.31
N GLN A 135 -5.90 19.22 -6.41
CA GLN A 135 -6.44 18.49 -5.26
C GLN A 135 -5.53 17.30 -4.93
N LEU A 136 -5.06 16.56 -5.94
CA LEU A 136 -4.09 15.49 -5.73
C LEU A 136 -2.76 16.00 -5.16
N ALA A 137 -2.27 17.15 -5.64
CA ALA A 137 -1.09 17.81 -5.09
C ALA A 137 -1.26 18.21 -3.62
N ALA A 138 -2.44 18.72 -3.24
CA ALA A 138 -2.76 19.07 -1.87
C ALA A 138 -2.82 17.82 -0.96
N ILE A 139 -3.40 16.71 -1.45
CA ILE A 139 -3.39 15.43 -0.75
C ILE A 139 -1.96 14.95 -0.55
N ALA A 140 -1.14 14.97 -1.61
CA ALA A 140 0.26 14.55 -1.56
C ALA A 140 1.09 15.35 -0.53
N ALA A 141 0.91 16.67 -0.46
CA ALA A 141 1.57 17.54 0.51
C ALA A 141 1.21 17.23 1.98
N LYS A 142 0.03 16.65 2.22
CA LYS A 142 -0.36 16.11 3.52
C LYS A 142 0.25 14.72 3.74
N SER A 143 0.02 13.79 2.80
CA SER A 143 0.42 12.39 2.90
C SER A 143 1.92 12.21 3.09
N ILE A 144 2.77 13.02 2.43
CA ILE A 144 4.23 12.92 2.57
C ILE A 144 4.72 13.15 4.01
N LYS A 145 4.01 13.97 4.81
CA LYS A 145 4.39 14.22 6.21
C LYS A 145 4.19 12.97 7.07
N GLU A 146 3.09 12.27 6.85
CA GLU A 146 2.75 11.00 7.51
C GLU A 146 3.68 9.88 7.01
N THR A 147 3.85 9.75 5.69
CA THR A 147 4.68 8.69 5.09
C THR A 147 6.15 8.76 5.50
N ARG A 148 6.71 9.96 5.75
CA ARG A 148 8.06 10.09 6.31
C ARG A 148 8.19 9.42 7.68
N TYR A 149 7.17 9.51 8.53
CA TYR A 149 7.14 8.79 9.80
C TYR A 149 7.04 7.27 9.56
N HIS A 150 6.24 6.83 8.59
CA HIS A 150 6.11 5.40 8.24
C HIS A 150 7.44 4.81 7.79
N VAL A 151 8.18 5.50 6.91
CA VAL A 151 9.51 5.09 6.44
C VAL A 151 10.48 4.98 7.60
N HIS A 152 10.56 6.01 8.45
CA HIS A 152 11.47 6.02 9.58
C HIS A 152 11.18 4.86 10.55
N HIS A 153 9.92 4.70 10.94
CA HIS A 153 9.51 3.60 11.82
C HIS A 153 9.86 2.22 11.23
N ALA A 154 9.50 1.98 9.97
CA ALA A 154 9.72 0.69 9.34
C ALA A 154 11.22 0.41 9.10
N ARG A 155 12.01 1.42 8.72
CA ARG A 155 13.47 1.29 8.57
C ARG A 155 14.15 0.99 9.89
N ASP A 156 13.80 1.71 10.97
CA ASP A 156 14.38 1.50 12.29
C ASP A 156 14.17 0.06 12.77
N TRP A 157 12.98 -0.49 12.57
CA TRP A 157 12.69 -1.89 12.89
C TRP A 157 13.36 -2.89 11.96
N LEU A 158 13.46 -2.57 10.66
CA LEU A 158 14.17 -3.42 9.70
C LEU A 158 15.63 -3.59 10.13
N VAL A 159 16.30 -2.50 10.49
CA VAL A 159 17.68 -2.52 11.00
C VAL A 159 17.77 -3.29 12.31
N ARG A 160 16.86 -3.06 13.26
CA ARG A 160 16.85 -3.81 14.54
C ARG A 160 16.66 -5.32 14.35
N PHE A 161 15.87 -5.74 13.37
CA PHE A 161 15.70 -7.17 13.09
C PHE A 161 16.88 -7.75 12.36
N GLY A 162 17.38 -7.06 11.34
CA GLY A 162 18.52 -7.48 10.55
C GLY A 162 19.80 -7.56 11.38
N ASP A 163 20.18 -6.50 12.09
CA ASP A 163 21.39 -6.48 12.95
C ASP A 163 21.09 -6.86 14.42
N GLY A 164 20.05 -7.68 14.62
CA GLY A 164 19.60 -8.10 15.94
C GLY A 164 20.17 -9.46 16.36
N THR A 165 19.27 -10.42 16.57
CA THR A 165 19.62 -11.82 16.87
C THR A 165 19.65 -12.65 15.58
N GLU A 166 20.27 -13.84 15.64
CA GLU A 166 20.22 -14.80 14.53
C GLU A 166 18.78 -15.09 14.08
N GLU A 167 17.84 -15.20 15.02
CA GLU A 167 16.43 -15.49 14.71
C GLU A 167 15.71 -14.29 14.09
N SER A 168 15.89 -13.08 14.62
CA SER A 168 15.29 -11.88 14.03
C SER A 168 15.85 -11.61 12.63
N HIS A 169 17.16 -11.82 12.44
CA HIS A 169 17.83 -11.68 11.16
C HIS A 169 17.25 -12.67 10.14
N ARG A 170 17.16 -13.96 10.53
CA ARG A 170 16.59 -15.02 9.68
C ARG A 170 15.15 -14.72 9.26
N ARG A 171 14.31 -14.21 10.17
CA ARG A 171 12.91 -13.85 9.87
C ARG A 171 12.81 -12.63 8.96
N ALA A 172 13.62 -11.59 9.20
CA ALA A 172 13.66 -10.41 8.35
C ALA A 172 14.15 -10.74 6.93
N GLN A 173 15.20 -11.56 6.80
CA GLN A 173 15.68 -12.05 5.51
C GLN A 173 14.59 -12.87 4.78
N ALA A 174 13.93 -13.80 5.48
CA ALA A 174 12.86 -14.60 4.88
C ALA A 174 11.66 -13.74 4.43
N ALA A 175 11.31 -12.72 5.22
CA ALA A 175 10.28 -11.75 4.84
C ALA A 175 10.69 -10.92 3.62
N LEU A 176 11.96 -10.51 3.54
CA LEU A 176 12.52 -9.79 2.39
C LEU A 176 12.51 -10.64 1.12
N ASP A 177 12.99 -11.87 1.21
CA ASP A 177 13.02 -12.84 0.10
C ASP A 177 11.60 -13.10 -0.44
N TYR A 178 10.61 -13.12 0.45
CA TYR A 178 9.21 -13.31 0.11
C TYR A 178 8.57 -12.07 -0.54
N LEU A 179 8.79 -10.88 0.03
CA LEU A 179 8.03 -9.67 -0.32
C LEU A 179 8.66 -8.83 -1.43
N MET A 180 10.00 -8.79 -1.53
CA MET A 180 10.70 -8.02 -2.56
C MET A 180 10.23 -8.34 -3.99
N PRO A 181 9.97 -9.60 -4.39
CA PRO A 181 9.41 -9.93 -5.70
C PRO A 181 8.16 -9.13 -6.12
N TYR A 182 7.27 -8.80 -5.18
CA TYR A 182 6.02 -8.09 -5.46
C TYR A 182 6.23 -6.60 -5.76
N THR A 183 7.38 -6.03 -5.37
CA THR A 183 7.71 -4.61 -5.66
C THR A 183 7.90 -4.33 -7.15
N ARG A 184 8.12 -5.37 -7.97
CA ARG A 184 8.19 -5.24 -9.44
C ARG A 184 6.91 -4.68 -10.04
N GLU A 185 5.77 -4.90 -9.40
CA GLU A 185 4.49 -4.35 -9.82
C GLU A 185 4.45 -2.82 -9.73
N PHE A 186 5.19 -2.22 -8.79
CA PHE A 186 5.27 -0.77 -8.62
C PHE A 186 5.79 -0.11 -9.90
N PHE A 187 6.82 -0.71 -10.49
CA PHE A 187 7.58 -0.12 -11.59
C PHE A 187 7.15 -0.62 -12.99
N HIS A 188 6.25 -1.60 -13.04
CA HIS A 188 5.73 -2.11 -14.31
C HIS A 188 4.67 -1.17 -14.91
N ALA A 189 5.10 -0.22 -15.74
CA ALA A 189 4.22 0.79 -16.32
C ALA A 189 3.10 0.21 -17.21
N ASP A 190 1.85 0.59 -16.94
CA ASP A 190 0.69 0.26 -17.78
C ASP A 190 0.12 1.47 -18.55
N ALA A 191 -1.02 1.27 -19.21
CA ALA A 191 -1.65 2.31 -20.02
C ALA A 191 -2.19 3.48 -19.17
N VAL A 192 -2.65 3.21 -17.95
CA VAL A 192 -3.14 4.24 -17.03
C VAL A 192 -1.97 5.13 -16.60
N GLU A 193 -0.86 4.52 -16.17
CA GLU A 193 0.35 5.25 -15.74
C GLU A 193 0.94 6.11 -16.86
N ARG A 194 0.98 5.59 -18.09
CA ARG A 194 1.42 6.38 -19.27
C ARG A 194 0.50 7.57 -19.55
N ALA A 195 -0.81 7.37 -19.53
CA ALA A 195 -1.77 8.43 -19.81
C ALA A 195 -1.72 9.56 -18.76
N VAL A 196 -1.58 9.21 -17.46
CA VAL A 196 -1.47 10.24 -16.40
C VAL A 196 -0.13 10.97 -16.43
N ALA A 197 0.95 10.30 -16.86
CA ALA A 197 2.24 10.93 -17.08
C ALA A 197 2.23 11.91 -18.24
N GLU A 198 1.67 11.51 -19.39
CA GLU A 198 1.47 12.40 -20.54
C GLU A 198 0.60 13.62 -20.20
N ALA A 199 -0.37 13.45 -19.30
CA ALA A 199 -1.23 14.52 -18.81
C ALA A 199 -0.58 15.43 -17.75
N GLY A 200 0.63 15.11 -17.26
CA GLY A 200 1.31 15.89 -16.22
C GLY A 200 0.73 15.71 -14.80
N ILE A 201 -0.06 14.66 -14.58
CA ILE A 201 -0.73 14.39 -13.29
C ILE A 201 0.21 13.68 -12.32
N ALA A 202 1.01 12.72 -12.80
CA ALA A 202 1.98 11.98 -12.00
C ALA A 202 3.15 11.51 -12.89
N PRO A 203 4.38 11.36 -12.39
CA PRO A 203 5.44 10.73 -13.18
C PRO A 203 5.12 9.24 -13.42
N LEU A 204 5.83 8.62 -14.35
CA LEU A 204 5.83 7.16 -14.42
C LEU A 204 6.50 6.61 -13.16
N ALA A 205 5.88 5.61 -12.52
CA ALA A 205 6.44 4.99 -11.32
C ALA A 205 7.83 4.38 -11.59
N SER A 206 8.09 3.88 -12.80
CA SER A 206 9.40 3.38 -13.24
C SER A 206 10.51 4.42 -13.14
N ASP A 207 10.19 5.71 -13.26
CA ASP A 207 11.18 6.79 -13.19
C ASP A 207 11.66 7.00 -11.74
N LEU A 208 10.89 6.53 -10.76
CA LEU A 208 11.21 6.59 -9.33
C LEU A 208 11.99 5.36 -8.83
N GLU A 209 12.13 4.32 -9.67
CA GLU A 209 12.77 3.05 -9.30
C GLU A 209 14.23 3.21 -8.87
N PRO A 210 15.09 3.99 -9.55
CA PRO A 210 16.50 4.12 -9.16
C PRO A 210 16.66 4.68 -7.74
N GLU A 211 15.97 5.78 -7.42
CA GLU A 211 16.05 6.42 -6.10
C GLU A 211 15.47 5.51 -5.00
N TRP A 212 14.37 4.81 -5.29
CA TRP A 212 13.82 3.82 -4.37
C TRP A 212 14.78 2.65 -4.11
N ARG A 213 15.45 2.14 -5.15
CA ARG A 213 16.44 1.06 -5.02
C ARG A 213 17.64 1.49 -4.19
N ASP A 214 18.11 2.72 -4.35
CA ASP A 214 19.21 3.26 -3.54
C ASP A 214 18.81 3.35 -2.05
N ASP A 215 17.61 3.84 -1.74
CA ASP A 215 17.09 3.91 -0.37
C ASP A 215 16.94 2.51 0.26
N VAL A 216 16.40 1.57 -0.50
CA VAL A 216 16.24 0.17 -0.07
C VAL A 216 17.59 -0.47 0.15
N GLN A 217 18.52 -0.36 -0.79
CA GLN A 217 19.86 -0.95 -0.66
C GLN A 217 20.59 -0.37 0.55
N SER A 218 20.52 0.95 0.77
CA SER A 218 21.11 1.58 1.95
C SER A 218 20.56 1.02 3.27
N ALA A 219 19.25 0.77 3.33
CA ALA A 219 18.64 0.19 4.53
C ALA A 219 18.99 -1.30 4.72
N LEU A 220 19.09 -2.06 3.62
CA LEU A 220 19.50 -3.47 3.67
C LEU A 220 20.95 -3.63 4.13
N ASP A 221 21.85 -2.78 3.61
CA ASP A 221 23.27 -2.77 4.01
C ASP A 221 23.41 -2.47 5.50
N GLU A 222 22.69 -1.47 6.00
CA GLU A 222 22.65 -1.13 7.43
C GLU A 222 22.04 -2.25 8.28
N ALA A 223 21.00 -2.91 7.79
CA ALA A 223 20.37 -4.05 8.45
C ALA A 223 21.17 -5.35 8.31
N THR A 224 22.30 -5.37 7.59
CA THR A 224 23.08 -6.58 7.26
C THR A 224 22.31 -7.64 6.46
N LEU A 225 21.20 -7.27 5.82
CA LEU A 225 20.36 -8.15 5.00
C LEU A 225 20.85 -8.18 3.55
N GLN A 226 20.52 -9.25 2.82
CA GLN A 226 20.89 -9.41 1.42
C GLN A 226 19.67 -9.21 0.51
N ALA A 227 19.82 -8.37 -0.51
CA ALA A 227 18.78 -8.24 -1.53
C ALA A 227 18.58 -9.60 -2.26
N PRO A 228 17.34 -10.10 -2.38
CA PRO A 228 17.08 -11.35 -3.09
C PRO A 228 17.34 -11.19 -4.59
N ALA A 229 17.57 -12.32 -5.26
CA ALA A 229 17.74 -12.34 -6.71
C ALA A 229 16.50 -11.79 -7.43
N GLU A 230 16.71 -11.06 -8.52
CA GLU A 230 15.61 -10.55 -9.32
C GLU A 230 14.76 -11.67 -9.92
N VAL A 231 13.45 -11.48 -9.91
CA VAL A 231 12.49 -12.40 -10.52
C VAL A 231 11.88 -11.80 -11.79
N LYS A 232 11.43 -12.66 -12.72
CA LYS A 232 10.75 -12.21 -13.95
C LYS A 232 9.24 -12.03 -13.80
N HIS A 233 8.63 -12.61 -12.78
CA HIS A 233 7.19 -12.50 -12.53
C HIS A 233 6.82 -11.11 -11.99
N VAL A 234 5.76 -10.51 -12.51
CA VAL A 234 5.15 -9.26 -12.05
C VAL A 234 3.75 -9.62 -11.56
N SER A 235 3.41 -9.27 -10.32
CA SER A 235 2.03 -9.36 -9.83
C SER A 235 1.14 -8.29 -10.48
N THR A 236 -0.17 -8.43 -10.34
CA THR A 236 -1.15 -7.73 -11.18
C THR A 236 -2.34 -7.18 -10.37
N GLY A 237 -2.18 -6.98 -9.06
CA GLY A 237 -3.22 -6.42 -8.20
C GLY A 237 -3.76 -5.08 -8.72
N LYS A 238 -2.90 -4.20 -9.24
CA LYS A 238 -3.29 -2.91 -9.85
C LYS A 238 -4.13 -3.03 -11.12
N LEU A 239 -4.29 -4.24 -11.64
CA LEU A 239 -5.14 -4.61 -12.78
C LEU A 239 -6.41 -5.36 -12.33
N GLY A 240 -6.69 -5.43 -11.03
CA GLY A 240 -7.82 -6.19 -10.49
C GLY A 240 -7.60 -7.70 -10.45
N GLU A 241 -6.36 -8.16 -10.59
CA GLU A 241 -5.98 -9.57 -10.50
C GLU A 241 -5.14 -9.79 -9.25
N HIS A 242 -5.84 -10.06 -8.15
CA HIS A 242 -5.30 -10.15 -6.80
C HIS A 242 -4.88 -11.57 -6.41
N SER A 243 -4.13 -11.66 -5.32
CA SER A 243 -3.87 -12.93 -4.63
C SER A 243 -5.14 -13.46 -3.97
N GLU A 244 -5.13 -14.75 -3.63
CA GLU A 244 -6.23 -15.39 -2.91
C GLU A 244 -6.51 -14.79 -1.52
N HIS A 245 -5.61 -13.97 -0.98
CA HIS A 245 -5.77 -13.32 0.32
C HIS A 245 -6.73 -12.13 0.29
N MET A 246 -6.91 -11.48 -0.87
CA MET A 246 -7.73 -10.28 -1.01
C MET A 246 -9.21 -10.56 -0.73
N GLY A 247 -9.73 -11.68 -1.23
CA GLY A 247 -11.13 -12.07 -1.01
C GLY A 247 -11.48 -12.23 0.47
N TYR A 248 -10.60 -12.81 1.28
CA TYR A 248 -10.80 -12.93 2.73
C TYR A 248 -10.80 -11.56 3.42
N LEU A 249 -9.86 -10.69 3.04
CA LEU A 249 -9.74 -9.34 3.59
C LEU A 249 -11.00 -8.51 3.32
N LEU A 250 -11.47 -8.49 2.06
CA LEU A 250 -12.67 -7.76 1.67
C LEU A 250 -13.93 -8.35 2.32
N ALA A 251 -14.03 -9.67 2.45
CA ALA A 251 -15.17 -10.31 3.08
C ALA A 251 -15.34 -9.85 4.54
N GLU A 252 -14.25 -9.65 5.28
CA GLU A 252 -14.28 -9.10 6.63
C GLU A 252 -14.58 -7.59 6.61
N MET A 253 -13.79 -6.81 5.85
CA MET A 253 -13.90 -5.35 5.79
C MET A 253 -15.29 -4.86 5.37
N GLN A 254 -15.93 -5.54 4.42
CA GLN A 254 -17.19 -5.10 3.81
C GLN A 254 -18.43 -5.77 4.44
N SER A 255 -18.24 -6.67 5.42
CA SER A 255 -19.29 -7.54 5.94
C SER A 255 -20.52 -6.78 6.44
N LEU A 256 -20.31 -5.78 7.32
CA LEU A 256 -21.41 -5.05 7.96
C LEU A 256 -22.16 -4.17 6.95
N ALA A 257 -21.44 -3.43 6.11
CA ALA A 257 -22.02 -2.55 5.10
C ALA A 257 -22.86 -3.33 4.07
N ARG A 258 -22.40 -4.52 3.66
CA ARG A 258 -23.13 -5.38 2.71
C ARG A 258 -24.34 -6.08 3.33
N GLN A 259 -24.32 -6.37 4.63
CA GLN A 259 -25.48 -6.94 5.34
C GLN A 259 -26.60 -5.91 5.56
N HIS A 260 -26.25 -4.62 5.64
CA HIS A 260 -27.19 -3.52 5.90
C HIS A 260 -27.06 -2.39 4.87
N PRO A 261 -27.37 -2.66 3.58
CA PRO A 261 -27.24 -1.65 2.53
C PRO A 261 -28.17 -0.46 2.79
N GLY A 262 -27.63 0.76 2.69
CA GLY A 262 -28.36 2.01 2.93
C GLY A 262 -28.44 2.48 4.38
N ALA A 263 -27.80 1.77 5.32
CA ALA A 263 -27.62 2.27 6.69
C ALA A 263 -26.67 3.48 6.73
N SER A 264 -26.80 4.32 7.77
CA SER A 264 -25.90 5.46 8.04
C SER A 264 -25.27 5.30 9.42
N TRP A 265 -23.99 5.66 9.54
CA TRP A 265 -23.15 5.47 10.73
C TRP A 265 -22.49 6.79 11.16
#